data_AF-A0AAN6EIR6-F1
#
_entry.id   AF-A0AAN6EIR6-F1
#
_cell.length_a   1.000
_cell.length_b   1.000
_cell.length_c   1.000
_cell.angle_alpha   90.00
_cell.angle_beta   90.00
_cell.angle_gamma   90.00
#
_symmetry.space_group_name_H-M   'P 1'
#
loop_
_entity.id
_entity.type
_entity.pdbx_description
1 polymer ?
#
loop_
_entity_poly.entity_id
_entity_poly.type
_entity_poly.pdbx_seq_one_letter_code
_entity_poly.pdbx_strand_id
1 'polypeptide(L)'
;MPGYHCNWFTRMFWLHWFELDHVYLHPSRRNYLEHAFSPVKAFNGRNHFVIPYLVQIPYYVWIGKRQSAQPLTDSSKQSGWTRLPYNPAKPEHTQFSTYIYGFTWEDPQADIAALDLQSGDNIMVITSAGDNALAYAAHTNGLTIHCVDMNPCQNHLLELKLAALSTLDYSQFWSMFGVGRLPNFKKVLDTELSAELSLPAYQYWRSHLDTFTSNTSNSLLTSLMSLGRHNLYTTGYSGLALRCLAVVTKLLGVSKDLKQISGASSLTDQIKIWCSRVSHNLLSSTSIHILDNPLAIWRLMGVPSNQLKMLHDEGSMSQYVRDTLDPVFLSTHISSNNYFYRMLICQQYSQTCCPDYLTKPAFGKLQEIARNTQDTTFNIHTATIVDTLQKMKPGELSKAVIMDHMDWCTPDEADAEIDALKTALKQGGFVLWRSAARIPWYVANFKASGFKVEAISVRQPNTQTALDRVNMYASFYKATKP
;
A
#
# COMPACT_ATOMS: atom_id res chain seq x y z
N MET A 1 -22.25 -4.76 3.72
CA MET A 1 -21.06 -5.34 3.06
C MET A 1 -21.33 -5.52 1.58
N PRO A 2 -20.38 -5.20 0.68
CA PRO A 2 -20.51 -5.50 -0.74
C PRO A 2 -20.87 -6.98 -0.93
N GLY A 3 -21.91 -7.26 -1.73
CA GLY A 3 -22.36 -8.62 -2.01
C GLY A 3 -23.20 -9.31 -0.91
N TYR A 4 -23.52 -8.63 0.20
CA TYR A 4 -24.44 -9.20 1.21
C TYR A 4 -25.89 -9.26 0.69
N HIS A 5 -26.29 -8.28 -0.11
CA HIS A 5 -27.58 -8.26 -0.79
C HIS A 5 -27.39 -8.29 -2.31
N CYS A 6 -28.20 -9.09 -2.98
CA CYS A 6 -28.36 -9.01 -4.44
C CYS A 6 -29.31 -7.88 -4.81
N ASN A 7 -29.20 -7.37 -6.04
CA ASN A 7 -30.21 -6.43 -6.54
C ASN A 7 -31.60 -7.09 -6.58
N TRP A 8 -32.65 -6.27 -6.60
CA TRP A 8 -34.03 -6.76 -6.52
C TRP A 8 -34.34 -7.83 -7.57
N PHE A 9 -33.94 -7.60 -8.83
CA PHE A 9 -34.18 -8.53 -9.94
C PHE A 9 -33.51 -9.89 -9.72
N THR A 10 -32.20 -9.92 -9.45
CA THR A 10 -31.48 -11.18 -9.20
C THR A 10 -32.02 -11.90 -7.98
N ARG A 11 -32.41 -11.16 -6.93
CA ARG A 11 -33.02 -11.77 -5.74
C ARG A 11 -34.35 -12.45 -6.07
N MET A 12 -35.23 -11.80 -6.82
CA MET A 12 -36.54 -12.37 -7.21
C MET A 12 -36.39 -13.53 -8.18
N PHE A 13 -35.55 -13.37 -9.21
CA PHE A 13 -35.31 -14.41 -10.21
C PHE A 13 -34.79 -15.70 -9.56
N TRP A 14 -33.71 -15.62 -8.77
CA TRP A 14 -33.12 -16.81 -8.16
C TRP A 14 -34.03 -17.45 -7.11
N LEU A 15 -34.80 -16.65 -6.36
CA LEU A 15 -35.76 -17.18 -5.40
C LEU A 15 -36.81 -18.08 -6.07
N HIS A 16 -37.43 -17.61 -7.16
CA HIS A 16 -38.41 -18.41 -7.89
C HIS A 16 -37.78 -19.55 -8.70
N TRP A 17 -36.57 -19.35 -9.24
CA TRP A 17 -35.86 -20.42 -9.94
C TRP A 17 -35.63 -21.63 -9.03
N PHE A 18 -35.14 -21.41 -7.80
CA PHE A 18 -34.90 -22.50 -6.85
C PHE A 18 -36.20 -23.08 -6.27
N GLU A 19 -37.27 -22.28 -6.20
CA GLU A 19 -38.59 -22.75 -5.80
C GLU A 19 -39.15 -23.83 -6.75
N LEU A 20 -38.84 -23.75 -8.07
CA LEU A 20 -39.20 -24.79 -9.04
C LEU A 20 -38.56 -26.15 -8.71
N ASP A 21 -37.38 -26.16 -8.09
CA ASP A 21 -36.68 -27.36 -7.62
C ASP A 21 -36.97 -27.69 -6.15
N HIS A 22 -38.00 -27.08 -5.56
CA HIS A 22 -38.36 -27.21 -4.14
C HIS A 22 -37.26 -26.78 -3.15
N VAL A 23 -36.36 -25.88 -3.56
CA VAL A 23 -35.30 -25.30 -2.73
C VAL A 23 -35.69 -23.89 -2.28
N TYR A 24 -36.11 -23.75 -1.03
CA TYR A 24 -36.60 -22.47 -0.50
C TYR A 24 -35.49 -21.59 0.09
N LEU A 25 -34.85 -20.74 -0.72
CA LEU A 25 -33.80 -19.81 -0.27
C LEU A 25 -34.37 -18.48 0.25
N HIS A 26 -34.95 -18.48 1.45
CA HIS A 26 -35.45 -17.23 2.04
C HIS A 26 -34.29 -16.31 2.49
N PRO A 27 -34.31 -14.99 2.17
CA PRO A 27 -33.24 -14.05 2.56
C PRO A 27 -32.96 -14.03 4.08
N SER A 28 -33.99 -14.25 4.90
CA SER A 28 -33.86 -14.23 6.36
C SER A 28 -33.07 -15.40 6.95
N ARG A 29 -32.74 -16.45 6.17
CA ARG A 29 -31.97 -17.60 6.69
C ARG A 29 -30.62 -17.17 7.25
N ARG A 30 -29.92 -16.28 6.54
CA ARG A 30 -28.63 -15.75 7.00
C ARG A 30 -28.80 -14.86 8.22
N ASN A 31 -29.80 -13.98 8.24
CA ASN A 31 -30.11 -13.14 9.40
C ASN A 31 -30.37 -14.01 10.64
N TYR A 32 -31.08 -15.13 10.48
CA TYR A 32 -31.31 -16.08 11.56
C TYR A 32 -30.01 -16.74 12.04
N LEU A 33 -29.13 -17.17 11.12
CA LEU A 33 -27.81 -17.71 11.49
C LEU A 33 -26.98 -16.68 12.26
N GLU A 34 -26.90 -15.44 11.79
CA GLU A 34 -26.15 -14.36 12.44
C GLU A 34 -26.78 -13.91 13.77
N HIS A 35 -28.09 -14.10 13.94
CA HIS A 35 -28.79 -13.88 15.21
C HIS A 35 -28.54 -15.03 16.22
N ALA A 36 -28.58 -16.29 15.77
CA ALA A 36 -28.48 -17.47 16.65
C ALA A 36 -27.03 -17.86 16.97
N PHE A 37 -26.06 -17.45 16.14
CA PHE A 37 -24.66 -17.84 16.23
C PHE A 37 -23.75 -16.64 16.06
N SER A 38 -22.58 -16.67 16.70
CA SER A 38 -21.55 -15.67 16.44
C SER A 38 -20.83 -16.00 15.12
N PRO A 39 -20.80 -15.09 14.13
CA PRO A 39 -20.09 -15.33 12.88
C PRO A 39 -18.58 -15.40 13.14
N VAL A 40 -17.93 -16.43 12.61
CA VAL A 40 -16.46 -16.60 12.63
C VAL A 40 -15.89 -16.17 11.28
N LYS A 41 -16.47 -16.67 10.19
CA LYS A 41 -16.08 -16.31 8.83
C LYS A 41 -17.30 -16.31 7.92
N ALA A 42 -17.31 -15.42 6.93
CA ALA A 42 -18.27 -15.46 5.86
C ALA A 42 -17.57 -15.25 4.51
N PHE A 43 -18.26 -15.55 3.43
CA PHE A 43 -17.84 -15.23 2.08
C PHE A 43 -19.08 -15.12 1.21
N ASN A 44 -19.12 -14.11 0.36
CA ASN A 44 -20.16 -13.92 -0.63
C ASN A 44 -19.56 -14.11 -2.02
N GLY A 45 -20.13 -15.00 -2.83
CA GLY A 45 -19.62 -15.32 -4.15
C GLY A 45 -20.71 -15.38 -5.19
N ARG A 46 -20.27 -15.51 -6.44
CA ARG A 46 -21.12 -15.83 -7.59
C ARG A 46 -20.47 -16.93 -8.39
N ASN A 47 -21.25 -17.91 -8.81
CA ASN A 47 -20.74 -18.93 -9.73
C ASN A 47 -20.63 -18.35 -11.16
N HIS A 48 -19.81 -18.98 -11.99
CA HIS A 48 -19.69 -18.66 -13.41
C HIS A 48 -20.26 -19.85 -14.17
N PHE A 49 -21.46 -19.70 -14.75
CA PHE A 49 -22.11 -20.75 -15.55
C PHE A 49 -21.64 -20.71 -17.01
N VAL A 50 -22.07 -21.69 -17.81
CA VAL A 50 -21.64 -22.01 -19.20
C VAL A 50 -21.62 -20.80 -20.15
N ILE A 51 -22.47 -19.79 -19.91
CA ILE A 51 -22.33 -18.47 -20.53
C ILE A 51 -21.81 -17.50 -19.46
N PRO A 52 -20.48 -17.37 -19.31
CA PRO A 52 -19.91 -16.48 -18.32
C PRO A 52 -20.48 -15.07 -18.55
N TYR A 53 -20.82 -14.39 -17.46
CA TYR A 53 -21.33 -13.00 -17.41
C TYR A 53 -22.85 -12.79 -17.62
N LEU A 54 -23.62 -13.75 -18.16
CA LEU A 54 -25.08 -13.59 -18.32
C LEU A 54 -25.90 -14.18 -17.16
N VAL A 55 -25.50 -15.35 -16.66
CA VAL A 55 -26.21 -16.04 -15.58
C VAL A 55 -25.21 -16.38 -14.47
N GLN A 56 -25.36 -15.72 -13.32
CA GLN A 56 -24.51 -15.90 -12.15
C GLN A 56 -25.37 -16.14 -10.91
N ILE A 57 -25.29 -17.36 -10.36
CA ILE A 57 -25.98 -17.74 -9.12
C ILE A 57 -25.19 -17.16 -7.94
N PRO A 58 -25.80 -16.30 -7.11
CA PRO A 58 -25.19 -15.85 -5.87
C PRO A 58 -25.16 -16.99 -4.86
N TYR A 59 -24.04 -17.12 -4.14
CA TYR A 59 -23.90 -18.05 -3.04
C TYR A 59 -23.16 -17.38 -1.88
N TYR A 60 -23.30 -17.94 -0.69
CA TYR A 60 -22.47 -17.56 0.44
C TYR A 60 -21.94 -18.81 1.15
N VAL A 61 -20.76 -18.68 1.75
CA VAL A 61 -20.22 -19.64 2.70
C VAL A 61 -20.20 -18.92 4.05
N TRP A 62 -20.74 -19.55 5.08
CA TRP A 62 -20.79 -18.97 6.41
C TRP A 62 -20.35 -20.01 7.43
N ILE A 63 -19.45 -19.61 8.32
CA ILE A 63 -18.92 -20.38 9.42
C ILE A 63 -19.20 -19.57 10.68
N GLY A 64 -19.83 -20.17 11.67
CA GLY A 64 -20.00 -19.54 12.96
C GLY A 64 -19.98 -20.54 14.09
N LYS A 65 -19.94 -19.99 15.30
CA LYS A 65 -19.88 -20.72 16.56
C LYS A 65 -21.13 -20.45 17.37
N ARG A 66 -21.55 -21.42 18.17
CA ARG A 66 -22.67 -21.25 19.11
C ARG A 66 -22.32 -20.10 20.06
N GLN A 67 -23.27 -19.20 20.29
CA GLN A 67 -23.12 -18.13 21.28
C GLN A 67 -22.92 -18.79 22.65
N SER A 68 -21.73 -18.67 23.23
CA SER A 68 -21.47 -19.08 24.61
C SER A 68 -21.97 -17.98 25.55
N ALA A 69 -22.55 -18.36 26.69
CA ALA A 69 -23.10 -17.42 27.69
C ALA A 69 -22.03 -16.51 28.34
N GLN A 70 -20.75 -16.78 28.13
CA GLN A 70 -19.67 -15.84 28.41
C GLN A 70 -19.21 -15.20 27.10
N PRO A 71 -19.11 -13.86 27.04
CA PRO A 71 -18.37 -13.21 25.98
C PRO A 71 -16.94 -13.72 26.11
N LEU A 72 -16.56 -14.63 25.22
CA LEU A 72 -15.16 -14.87 24.94
C LEU A 72 -14.66 -13.52 24.46
N THR A 73 -13.98 -12.78 25.33
CA THR A 73 -12.88 -11.91 24.88
C THR A 73 -12.12 -12.71 23.83
N ASP A 74 -11.71 -12.09 22.75
CA ASP A 74 -11.00 -12.70 21.62
C ASP A 74 -9.58 -13.18 22.01
N SER A 75 -9.45 -13.73 23.22
CA SER A 75 -8.24 -13.99 23.99
C SER A 75 -7.57 -15.32 23.66
N SER A 76 -8.03 -16.03 22.61
CA SER A 76 -7.42 -17.31 22.22
C SER A 76 -6.52 -17.24 20.98
N LYS A 77 -6.42 -16.08 20.31
CA LYS A 77 -5.44 -15.87 19.24
C LYS A 77 -4.58 -14.65 19.57
N GLN A 78 -3.42 -14.89 20.17
CA GLN A 78 -2.40 -13.87 20.37
C GLN A 78 -1.71 -13.56 19.05
N SER A 79 -2.43 -12.97 18.08
CA SER A 79 -1.82 -12.45 16.86
C SER A 79 -1.06 -11.17 17.19
N GLY A 80 0.19 -11.02 16.72
CA GLY A 80 0.94 -9.77 16.88
C GLY A 80 0.37 -8.59 16.08
N TRP A 81 -0.83 -8.72 15.53
CA TRP A 81 -1.50 -7.67 14.82
C TRP A 81 -3.02 -7.78 14.91
N THR A 82 -3.70 -6.64 14.85
CA THR A 82 -5.16 -6.52 14.92
C THR A 82 -5.67 -5.58 13.84
N ARG A 83 -6.62 -6.05 13.02
CA ARG A 83 -7.42 -5.19 12.15
C ARG A 83 -8.57 -4.62 12.94
N LEU A 84 -8.56 -3.32 13.19
CA LEU A 84 -9.61 -2.68 13.98
C LEU A 84 -10.94 -2.64 13.21
N PRO A 85 -12.09 -2.73 13.92
CA PRO A 85 -13.40 -2.68 13.29
C PRO A 85 -13.60 -1.38 12.52
N TYR A 86 -14.17 -1.48 11.32
CA TYR A 86 -14.60 -0.35 10.51
C TYR A 86 -15.88 -0.72 9.74
N ASN A 87 -16.63 0.28 9.28
CA ASN A 87 -17.83 0.04 8.49
C ASN A 87 -17.51 0.14 6.99
N PRO A 88 -17.36 -0.98 6.24
CA PRO A 88 -16.98 -0.95 4.84
C PRO A 88 -18.04 -0.35 3.90
N ALA A 89 -19.24 -0.01 4.42
CA ALA A 89 -20.30 0.62 3.64
C ALA A 89 -20.25 2.16 3.65
N LYS A 90 -19.36 2.77 4.43
CA LYS A 90 -19.23 4.23 4.44
C LYS A 90 -18.69 4.76 3.10
N PRO A 91 -19.19 5.91 2.61
CA PRO A 91 -18.71 6.54 1.37
C PRO A 91 -17.19 6.71 1.31
N GLU A 92 -16.59 7.12 2.42
CA GLU A 92 -15.15 7.34 2.57
C GLU A 92 -14.29 6.12 2.22
N HIS A 93 -14.83 4.90 2.38
CA HIS A 93 -14.15 3.66 2.02
C HIS A 93 -14.60 3.09 0.67
N THR A 94 -15.89 3.22 0.33
CA THR A 94 -16.45 2.63 -0.90
C THR A 94 -15.98 3.32 -2.19
N GLN A 95 -15.42 4.53 -2.09
CA GLN A 95 -14.81 5.22 -3.22
C GLN A 95 -13.58 4.48 -3.79
N PHE A 96 -12.97 3.58 -3.02
CA PHE A 96 -11.82 2.80 -3.43
C PHE A 96 -12.23 1.41 -3.92
N SER A 97 -11.88 1.11 -5.18
CA SER A 97 -12.11 -0.22 -5.78
C SER A 97 -10.89 -1.14 -5.65
N THR A 98 -9.69 -0.58 -5.46
CA THR A 98 -8.43 -1.30 -5.32
C THR A 98 -7.41 -0.45 -4.54
N TYR A 99 -6.26 -1.04 -4.20
CA TYR A 99 -5.17 -0.32 -3.55
C TYR A 99 -4.45 0.60 -4.53
N ILE A 100 -3.94 1.72 -4.03
CA ILE A 100 -3.20 2.69 -4.84
C ILE A 100 -1.78 2.18 -5.05
N TYR A 101 -1.10 1.82 -3.96
CA TYR A 101 0.31 1.46 -3.95
C TYR A 101 0.51 -0.02 -3.63
N GLY A 102 1.10 -0.78 -4.58
CA GLY A 102 1.52 -2.16 -4.33
C GLY A 102 2.88 -2.28 -3.63
N PHE A 103 3.58 -1.16 -3.50
CA PHE A 103 4.90 -0.97 -2.90
C PHE A 103 5.04 0.48 -2.43
N THR A 104 5.96 0.73 -1.50
CA THR A 104 6.18 2.06 -0.90
C THR A 104 7.24 2.86 -1.67
N TRP A 105 7.17 4.19 -1.64
CA TRP A 105 8.04 5.10 -2.41
C TRP A 105 8.85 6.06 -1.52
N GLU A 106 9.04 5.65 -0.27
CA GLU A 106 9.74 6.35 0.79
C GLU A 106 10.84 5.43 1.27
N ASP A 107 12.09 5.89 1.24
CA ASP A 107 13.22 5.06 1.64
C ASP A 107 13.18 4.77 3.16
N PRO A 108 12.92 3.51 3.58
CA PRO A 108 12.85 3.19 5.00
C PRO A 108 14.21 3.37 5.69
N GLN A 109 15.34 3.36 4.95
CA GLN A 109 16.66 3.58 5.54
C GLN A 109 16.80 5.03 6.04
N ALA A 110 16.28 6.00 5.28
CA ALA A 110 16.25 7.40 5.70
C ALA A 110 15.30 7.60 6.88
N ASP A 111 14.16 6.89 6.89
CA ASP A 111 13.21 6.93 8.00
C ASP A 111 13.81 6.36 9.28
N ILE A 112 14.42 5.17 9.23
CA ILE A 112 15.02 4.49 10.39
C ILE A 112 16.10 5.37 11.02
N ALA A 113 16.94 6.02 10.20
CA ALA A 113 17.96 6.94 10.69
C ALA A 113 17.38 8.17 11.39
N ALA A 114 16.25 8.70 10.91
CA ALA A 114 15.60 9.88 11.47
C ALA A 114 14.70 9.56 12.68
N LEU A 115 14.05 8.39 12.66
CA LEU A 115 13.12 7.95 13.70
C LEU A 115 13.83 7.55 14.99
N ASP A 116 15.04 6.97 14.89
CA ASP A 116 15.79 6.46 16.04
C ASP A 116 14.89 5.64 16.98
N LEU A 117 14.25 4.61 16.42
CA LEU A 117 13.21 3.83 17.09
C LEU A 117 13.78 3.05 18.28
N GLN A 118 13.11 3.15 19.42
CA GLN A 118 13.44 2.47 20.66
C GLN A 118 12.33 1.49 21.05
N SER A 119 12.68 0.50 21.86
CA SER A 119 11.67 -0.39 22.47
C SER A 119 10.70 0.42 23.33
N GLY A 120 9.40 0.13 23.20
CA GLY A 120 8.32 0.87 23.84
C GLY A 120 7.82 2.09 23.05
N ASP A 121 8.38 2.38 21.87
CA ASP A 121 7.84 3.43 21.01
C ASP A 121 6.45 3.07 20.48
N ASN A 122 5.56 4.05 20.53
CA ASN A 122 4.23 3.99 19.97
C ASN A 122 4.18 4.90 18.74
N ILE A 123 4.11 4.32 17.55
CA ILE A 123 4.29 5.03 16.29
C ILE A 123 3.06 4.94 15.42
N MET A 124 2.73 6.04 14.74
CA MET A 124 1.68 6.09 13.73
C MET A 124 2.35 6.21 12.38
N VAL A 125 1.93 5.39 11.43
CA VAL A 125 2.45 5.39 10.06
C VAL A 125 1.26 5.27 9.11
N ILE A 126 1.31 5.97 7.99
CA ILE A 126 0.37 5.69 6.91
C ILE A 126 0.64 4.27 6.39
N THR A 127 -0.41 3.46 6.22
CA THR A 127 -0.25 2.05 5.86
C THR A 127 0.45 1.90 4.51
N SER A 128 -0.02 2.60 3.48
CA SER A 128 0.45 2.42 2.10
C SER A 128 0.45 0.93 1.72
N ALA A 129 1.55 0.39 1.18
CA ALA A 129 1.70 -1.03 0.92
C ALA A 129 2.09 -1.87 2.17
N GLY A 130 2.36 -1.22 3.30
CA GLY A 130 2.82 -1.85 4.54
C GLY A 130 4.32 -2.11 4.63
N ASP A 131 5.11 -1.72 3.62
CA ASP A 131 6.54 -2.07 3.54
C ASP A 131 7.36 -1.38 4.63
N ASN A 132 7.14 -0.08 4.83
CA ASN A 132 7.91 0.69 5.81
C ASN A 132 7.55 0.28 7.25
N ALA A 133 6.26 0.04 7.53
CA ALA A 133 5.83 -0.48 8.83
C ALA A 133 6.53 -1.82 9.17
N LEU A 134 6.60 -2.74 8.19
CA LEU A 134 7.32 -4.01 8.35
C LEU A 134 8.84 -3.80 8.45
N ALA A 135 9.41 -2.85 7.70
CA ALA A 135 10.83 -2.53 7.79
C ALA A 135 11.21 -1.99 9.18
N TYR A 136 10.38 -1.13 9.78
CA TYR A 136 10.57 -0.61 11.13
C TYR A 136 10.54 -1.74 12.17
N ALA A 137 9.55 -2.62 12.09
CA ALA A 137 9.43 -3.78 12.97
C ALA A 137 10.56 -4.82 12.79
N ALA A 138 11.17 -4.90 11.61
CA ALA A 138 12.32 -5.78 11.38
C ALA A 138 13.62 -5.23 12.01
N HIS A 139 13.71 -3.91 12.17
CA HIS A 139 14.85 -3.21 12.75
C HIS A 139 14.77 -3.06 14.26
N THR A 140 13.59 -2.74 14.78
CA THR A 140 13.38 -2.46 16.21
C THR A 140 12.23 -3.30 16.77
N ASN A 141 12.50 -3.93 17.90
CA ASN A 141 11.57 -4.72 18.68
C ASN A 141 10.84 -3.84 19.72
N GLY A 142 9.73 -4.33 20.26
CA GLY A 142 8.97 -3.65 21.31
C GLY A 142 8.12 -2.49 20.82
N LEU A 143 7.76 -2.46 19.53
CA LEU A 143 7.03 -1.33 18.94
C LEU A 143 5.51 -1.53 19.02
N THR A 144 4.77 -0.46 19.26
CA THR A 144 3.34 -0.41 18.93
C THR A 144 3.17 0.40 17.66
N ILE A 145 2.76 -0.23 16.56
CA ILE A 145 2.68 0.39 15.23
C ILE A 145 1.22 0.54 14.83
N HIS A 146 0.76 1.78 14.73
CA HIS A 146 -0.56 2.15 14.24
C HIS A 146 -0.48 2.44 12.73
N CYS A 147 -0.87 1.47 11.91
CA CYS A 147 -0.96 1.62 10.46
C CYS A 147 -2.31 2.23 10.09
N VAL A 148 -2.33 3.42 9.51
CA VAL A 148 -3.57 4.17 9.21
C VAL A 148 -3.74 4.37 7.72
N ASP A 149 -4.92 4.02 7.20
CA ASP A 149 -5.27 4.32 5.80
C ASP A 149 -6.79 4.37 5.63
N MET A 150 -7.28 5.37 4.90
CA MET A 150 -8.70 5.50 4.58
C MET A 150 -9.13 4.46 3.52
N ASN A 151 -8.22 4.02 2.65
CA ASN A 151 -8.46 3.01 1.65
C ASN A 151 -8.38 1.59 2.29
N PRO A 152 -9.51 0.86 2.40
CA PRO A 152 -9.49 -0.48 2.98
C PRO A 152 -8.60 -1.45 2.23
N CYS A 153 -8.42 -1.28 0.91
CA CYS A 153 -7.61 -2.16 0.07
C CYS A 153 -6.10 -2.08 0.38
N GLN A 154 -5.60 -0.91 0.79
CA GLN A 154 -4.20 -0.76 1.25
C GLN A 154 -3.97 -1.58 2.52
N ASN A 155 -4.89 -1.41 3.47
CA ASN A 155 -4.89 -2.18 4.69
C ASN A 155 -5.10 -3.69 4.42
N HIS A 156 -5.85 -4.10 3.40
CA HIS A 156 -5.96 -5.51 2.99
C HIS A 156 -4.63 -6.10 2.49
N LEU A 157 -3.76 -5.27 1.89
CA LEU A 157 -2.43 -5.68 1.45
C LEU A 157 -1.48 -5.90 2.63
N LEU A 158 -1.44 -4.96 3.60
CA LEU A 158 -0.68 -5.18 4.84
C LEU A 158 -1.18 -6.42 5.58
N GLU A 159 -2.50 -6.59 5.68
CA GLU A 159 -3.11 -7.75 6.32
C GLU A 159 -2.74 -9.08 5.63
N LEU A 160 -2.68 -9.10 4.30
CA LEU A 160 -2.21 -10.25 3.54
C LEU A 160 -0.74 -10.57 3.83
N LYS A 161 0.12 -9.55 3.94
CA LYS A 161 1.54 -9.73 4.30
C LYS A 161 1.70 -10.29 5.70
N LEU A 162 0.97 -9.75 6.68
CA LEU A 162 1.01 -10.22 8.07
C LEU A 162 0.45 -11.64 8.21
N ALA A 163 -0.67 -11.95 7.57
CA ALA A 163 -1.21 -13.31 7.50
C ALA A 163 -0.19 -14.29 6.89
N ALA A 164 0.47 -13.89 5.79
CA ALA A 164 1.48 -14.70 5.13
C ALA A 164 2.74 -14.91 6.00
N LEU A 165 3.17 -13.90 6.76
CA LEU A 165 4.25 -14.04 7.74
C LEU A 165 3.89 -15.05 8.84
N SER A 166 2.63 -15.01 9.32
CA SER A 166 2.14 -15.94 10.35
C SER A 166 2.10 -17.39 9.87
N THR A 167 1.72 -17.65 8.62
CA THR A 167 1.37 -19.02 8.17
C THR A 167 2.30 -19.64 7.14
N LEU A 168 2.93 -18.87 6.26
CA LEU A 168 3.67 -19.41 5.12
C LEU A 168 5.15 -19.61 5.44
N ASP A 169 5.81 -20.42 4.62
CA ASP A 169 7.27 -20.47 4.61
C ASP A 169 7.88 -19.32 3.79
N TYR A 170 9.19 -19.12 3.93
CA TYR A 170 9.90 -18.05 3.23
C TYR A 170 9.81 -18.17 1.70
N SER A 171 9.75 -19.38 1.16
CA SER A 171 9.72 -19.59 -0.30
C SER A 171 8.38 -19.13 -0.89
N GLN A 172 7.27 -19.45 -0.22
CA GLN A 172 5.94 -18.99 -0.60
C GLN A 172 5.80 -17.48 -0.38
N PHE A 173 6.31 -16.97 0.75
CA PHE A 173 6.30 -15.54 1.05
C PHE A 173 7.09 -14.74 -0.02
N TRP A 174 8.29 -15.22 -0.38
CA TRP A 174 9.10 -14.65 -1.45
C TRP A 174 8.42 -14.76 -2.81
N SER A 175 7.74 -15.87 -3.10
CA SER A 175 6.96 -16.00 -4.33
C SER A 175 5.89 -14.92 -4.41
N MET A 176 5.09 -14.77 -3.35
CA MET A 176 4.02 -13.78 -3.29
C MET A 176 4.52 -12.34 -3.35
N PHE A 177 5.51 -11.96 -2.54
CA PHE A 177 5.89 -10.55 -2.38
C PHE A 177 7.28 -10.22 -2.94
N GLY A 178 8.15 -11.18 -3.22
CA GLY A 178 9.37 -10.93 -4.01
C GLY A 178 9.06 -10.91 -5.50
N VAL A 179 8.43 -11.99 -6.00
CA VAL A 179 8.09 -12.17 -7.43
C VAL A 179 6.74 -11.55 -7.79
N GLY A 180 5.83 -11.42 -6.82
CA GLY A 180 4.46 -10.94 -7.07
C GLY A 180 3.51 -12.04 -7.54
N ARG A 181 3.88 -13.32 -7.44
CA ARG A 181 3.13 -14.44 -8.04
C ARG A 181 3.04 -15.64 -7.10
N LEU A 182 1.91 -16.33 -7.13
CA LEU A 182 1.77 -17.62 -6.47
C LEU A 182 0.73 -18.45 -7.25
N PRO A 183 1.14 -19.43 -8.09
CA PRO A 183 0.22 -20.15 -8.97
C PRO A 183 -0.95 -20.83 -8.25
N ASN A 184 -0.72 -21.34 -7.04
CA ASN A 184 -1.73 -21.96 -6.18
C ASN A 184 -2.35 -20.97 -5.17
N PHE A 185 -2.29 -19.64 -5.43
CA PHE A 185 -2.75 -18.61 -4.49
C PHE A 185 -4.17 -18.85 -3.97
N LYS A 186 -5.11 -19.28 -4.82
CA LYS A 186 -6.47 -19.60 -4.38
C LYS A 186 -6.49 -20.66 -3.27
N LYS A 187 -5.71 -21.73 -3.43
CA LYS A 187 -5.65 -22.81 -2.44
C LYS A 187 -5.06 -22.28 -1.14
N VAL A 188 -3.89 -21.64 -1.21
CA VAL A 188 -3.20 -21.05 -0.06
C VAL A 188 -4.08 -20.01 0.66
N LEU A 189 -4.78 -19.17 -0.10
CA LEU A 189 -5.73 -18.20 0.44
C LEU A 189 -6.87 -18.87 1.20
N ASP A 190 -7.47 -19.92 0.63
CA ASP A 190 -8.61 -20.63 1.23
C ASP A 190 -8.17 -21.47 2.45
N THR A 191 -7.01 -22.14 2.41
CA THR A 191 -6.61 -23.15 3.41
C THR A 191 -5.63 -22.68 4.47
N GLU A 192 -4.77 -21.71 4.16
CA GLU A 192 -3.68 -21.28 5.05
C GLU A 192 -3.91 -19.85 5.55
N LEU A 193 -4.21 -18.89 4.65
CA LEU A 193 -4.32 -17.48 5.01
C LEU A 193 -5.70 -17.08 5.58
N SER A 194 -6.76 -17.81 5.23
CA SER A 194 -8.14 -17.41 5.53
C SER A 194 -8.42 -17.25 7.03
N ALA A 195 -7.73 -18.00 7.88
CA ALA A 195 -7.89 -17.96 9.34
C ALA A 195 -7.26 -16.73 10.00
N GLU A 196 -6.28 -16.09 9.35
CA GLU A 196 -5.65 -14.87 9.85
C GLU A 196 -6.32 -13.61 9.28
N LEU A 197 -6.88 -13.69 8.08
CA LEU A 197 -7.53 -12.54 7.47
C LEU A 197 -8.87 -12.20 8.14
N SER A 198 -9.16 -10.90 8.25
CA SER A 198 -10.49 -10.34 8.42
C SER A 198 -11.41 -10.76 7.27
N LEU A 199 -12.72 -10.67 7.53
CA LEU A 199 -13.74 -10.98 6.55
C LEU A 199 -13.63 -10.10 5.29
N PRO A 200 -13.54 -8.74 5.39
CA PRO A 200 -13.40 -7.90 4.21
C PRO A 200 -12.13 -8.18 3.39
N ALA A 201 -10.99 -8.43 4.05
CA ALA A 201 -9.74 -8.72 3.34
C ALA A 201 -9.82 -10.05 2.58
N TYR A 202 -10.33 -11.11 3.22
CA TYR A 202 -10.52 -12.40 2.56
C TYR A 202 -11.47 -12.28 1.36
N GLN A 203 -12.58 -11.57 1.52
CA GLN A 203 -13.55 -11.30 0.45
C GLN A 203 -12.89 -10.58 -0.74
N TYR A 204 -12.05 -9.58 -0.47
CA TYR A 204 -11.29 -8.84 -1.47
C TYR A 204 -10.29 -9.74 -2.21
N TRP A 205 -9.44 -10.47 -1.50
CA TRP A 205 -8.42 -11.32 -2.14
C TRP A 205 -9.02 -12.47 -2.93
N ARG A 206 -10.19 -12.98 -2.49
CA ARG A 206 -10.88 -14.06 -3.20
C ARG A 206 -11.54 -13.61 -4.50
N SER A 207 -11.87 -12.31 -4.64
CA SER A 207 -12.30 -11.72 -5.91
C SER A 207 -11.14 -11.23 -6.78
N HIS A 208 -9.92 -11.12 -6.24
CA HIS A 208 -8.72 -10.64 -6.93
C HIS A 208 -7.62 -11.70 -7.05
N LEU A 209 -8.00 -12.96 -7.28
CA LEU A 209 -7.06 -14.08 -7.41
C LEU A 209 -6.02 -13.87 -8.53
N ASP A 210 -6.45 -13.21 -9.60
CA ASP A 210 -5.66 -12.85 -10.77
C ASP A 210 -4.49 -11.88 -10.46
N THR A 211 -4.44 -11.33 -9.26
CA THR A 211 -3.29 -10.55 -8.77
C THR A 211 -2.02 -11.39 -8.67
N PHE A 212 -2.15 -12.64 -8.19
CA PHE A 212 -1.00 -13.54 -7.98
C PHE A 212 -0.99 -14.72 -8.95
N THR A 213 -2.12 -15.04 -9.59
CA THR A 213 -2.21 -16.09 -10.61
C THR A 213 -2.22 -15.46 -12.00
N SER A 214 -1.31 -15.87 -12.88
CA SER A 214 -1.39 -15.50 -14.30
C SER A 214 -2.61 -16.20 -14.92
N ASN A 215 -3.70 -15.46 -15.11
CA ASN A 215 -4.85 -15.97 -15.85
C ASN A 215 -4.74 -15.56 -17.32
N THR A 216 -4.61 -16.55 -18.20
CA THR A 216 -4.85 -16.40 -19.63
C THR A 216 -6.36 -16.34 -19.83
N SER A 217 -6.94 -15.13 -19.84
CA SER A 217 -8.36 -14.99 -20.20
C SER A 217 -8.53 -15.14 -21.71
N ASN A 218 -9.44 -16.01 -22.14
CA ASN A 218 -9.77 -16.25 -23.56
C ASN A 218 -10.66 -15.15 -24.18
N SER A 219 -11.02 -14.11 -23.43
CA SER A 219 -11.78 -12.96 -23.95
C SER A 219 -10.85 -11.88 -24.49
N LEU A 220 -11.11 -11.41 -25.71
CA LEU A 220 -10.31 -10.38 -26.38
C LEU A 220 -10.34 -9.04 -25.63
N LEU A 221 -11.49 -8.68 -25.06
CA LEU A 221 -11.68 -7.45 -24.26
C LEU A 221 -10.98 -7.56 -22.90
N THR A 222 -11.01 -8.75 -22.28
CA THR A 222 -10.27 -9.01 -21.04
C THR A 222 -8.76 -9.05 -21.29
N SER A 223 -8.31 -9.62 -22.40
CA SER A 223 -6.89 -9.59 -22.81
C SER A 223 -6.38 -8.16 -23.01
N LEU A 224 -7.18 -7.26 -23.59
CA LEU A 224 -6.82 -5.85 -23.73
C LEU A 224 -6.73 -5.14 -22.36
N MET A 225 -7.65 -5.42 -21.43
CA MET A 225 -7.64 -4.84 -20.08
C MET A 225 -6.59 -5.48 -19.16
N SER A 226 -6.17 -6.72 -19.42
CA SER A 226 -5.16 -7.46 -18.67
C SER A 226 -3.77 -7.42 -19.32
N LEU A 227 -3.61 -6.68 -20.42
CA LEU A 227 -2.32 -6.55 -21.12
C LEU A 227 -1.28 -5.97 -20.17
N GLY A 228 -0.23 -6.75 -19.90
CA GLY A 228 0.83 -6.42 -18.97
C GLY A 228 0.49 -6.64 -17.48
N ARG A 229 -0.74 -7.03 -17.14
CA ARG A 229 -1.13 -7.39 -15.77
C ARG A 229 -0.77 -8.85 -15.49
N HIS A 230 0.27 -9.09 -14.70
CA HIS A 230 0.83 -10.42 -14.58
C HIS A 230 1.37 -10.80 -13.20
N ASN A 231 1.37 -9.87 -12.25
CA ASN A 231 1.79 -10.08 -10.86
C ASN A 231 1.28 -8.93 -9.98
N LEU A 232 1.50 -9.02 -8.67
CA LEU A 232 1.14 -8.00 -7.68
C LEU A 232 1.47 -6.57 -8.14
N TYR A 233 2.72 -6.34 -8.55
CA TYR A 233 3.26 -5.03 -8.90
C TYR A 233 2.66 -4.41 -10.16
N THR A 234 2.07 -5.22 -11.01
CA THR A 234 1.36 -4.78 -12.21
C THR A 234 -0.14 -4.71 -12.00
N THR A 235 -0.63 -4.68 -10.76
CA THR A 235 -2.05 -4.46 -10.41
C THR A 235 -2.24 -3.23 -9.50
N GLY A 236 -3.48 -2.85 -9.19
CA GLY A 236 -3.76 -1.58 -8.51
C GLY A 236 -3.48 -0.35 -9.39
N TYR A 237 -3.56 0.85 -8.82
CA TYR A 237 -3.31 2.09 -9.56
C TYR A 237 -1.82 2.27 -9.93
N SER A 238 -0.91 2.00 -8.99
CA SER A 238 0.54 1.98 -9.25
C SER A 238 0.93 0.96 -10.33
N GLY A 239 0.26 -0.20 -10.39
CA GLY A 239 0.46 -1.16 -11.46
C GLY A 239 -0.03 -0.67 -12.83
N LEU A 240 -1.11 0.11 -12.90
CA LEU A 240 -1.53 0.76 -14.14
C LEU A 240 -0.45 1.74 -14.63
N ALA A 241 0.06 2.58 -13.74
CA ALA A 241 1.16 3.49 -14.03
C ALA A 241 2.40 2.74 -14.54
N LEU A 242 2.76 1.64 -13.90
CA LEU A 242 3.88 0.80 -14.29
C LEU A 242 3.72 0.21 -15.70
N ARG A 243 2.50 -0.23 -16.05
CA ARG A 243 2.18 -0.72 -17.40
C ARG A 243 2.26 0.40 -18.44
N CYS A 244 1.76 1.60 -18.11
CA CYS A 244 1.91 2.79 -18.97
C CYS A 244 3.39 3.14 -19.19
N LEU A 245 4.19 3.17 -18.13
CA LEU A 245 5.64 3.43 -18.20
C LEU A 245 6.35 2.37 -19.07
N ALA A 246 5.98 1.10 -18.97
CA ALA A 246 6.53 0.04 -19.80
C ALA A 246 6.22 0.23 -21.30
N VAL A 247 5.02 0.73 -21.63
CA VAL A 247 4.65 1.09 -23.01
C VAL A 247 5.45 2.30 -23.49
N VAL A 248 5.51 3.38 -22.70
CA VAL A 248 6.26 4.60 -23.05
C VAL A 248 7.73 4.30 -23.29
N THR A 249 8.38 3.59 -22.38
CA THR A 249 9.80 3.22 -22.52
C THR A 249 10.08 2.30 -23.71
N LYS A 250 9.10 1.49 -24.13
CA LYS A 250 9.18 0.70 -25.36
C LYS A 250 9.07 1.58 -26.61
N LEU A 251 8.14 2.55 -26.61
CA LEU A 251 7.97 3.50 -27.71
C LEU A 251 9.18 4.43 -27.88
N LEU A 252 9.77 4.87 -26.78
CA LEU A 252 11.00 5.68 -26.76
C LEU A 252 12.28 4.87 -27.06
N GLY A 253 12.18 3.56 -27.24
CA GLY A 253 13.32 2.68 -27.55
C GLY A 253 14.27 2.38 -26.39
N VAL A 254 14.04 2.92 -25.19
CA VAL A 254 14.93 2.81 -24.02
C VAL A 254 14.70 1.57 -23.15
N SER A 255 13.66 0.78 -23.42
CA SER A 255 13.32 -0.40 -22.59
C SER A 255 14.47 -1.41 -22.48
N LYS A 256 15.25 -1.63 -23.55
CA LYS A 256 16.42 -2.52 -23.51
C LYS A 256 17.56 -1.94 -22.67
N ASP A 257 17.77 -0.63 -22.74
CA ASP A 257 18.81 0.08 -21.98
C ASP A 257 18.50 0.07 -20.48
N LEU A 258 17.24 0.29 -20.11
CA LEU A 258 16.79 0.17 -18.72
C LEU A 258 17.02 -1.24 -18.17
N LYS A 259 16.75 -2.27 -18.98
CA LYS A 259 17.07 -3.66 -18.59
C LYS A 259 18.56 -3.88 -18.41
N GLN A 260 19.41 -3.31 -19.26
CA GLN A 260 20.86 -3.36 -19.08
C GLN A 260 21.30 -2.67 -17.78
N ILE A 261 20.72 -1.52 -17.43
CA ILE A 261 20.97 -0.84 -16.14
C ILE A 261 20.61 -1.74 -14.96
N SER A 262 19.45 -2.41 -15.00
CA SER A 262 19.02 -3.29 -13.91
C SER A 262 19.91 -4.52 -13.70
N GLY A 263 20.73 -4.88 -14.70
CA GLY A 263 21.71 -5.96 -14.66
C GLY A 263 23.17 -5.50 -14.76
N ALA A 264 23.44 -4.20 -14.61
CA ALA A 264 24.80 -3.67 -14.66
C ALA A 264 25.64 -4.22 -13.51
N SER A 265 26.91 -4.52 -13.78
CA SER A 265 27.87 -4.99 -12.77
C SER A 265 28.52 -3.84 -11.98
N SER A 266 28.52 -2.63 -12.55
CA SER A 266 29.17 -1.46 -11.96
C SER A 266 28.34 -0.19 -12.16
N LEU A 267 28.47 0.75 -11.20
CA LEU A 267 27.87 2.08 -11.30
C LEU A 267 28.38 2.84 -12.53
N THR A 268 29.66 2.71 -12.87
CA THR A 268 30.26 3.36 -14.05
C THR A 268 29.58 2.94 -15.35
N ASP A 269 29.27 1.65 -15.52
CA ASP A 269 28.60 1.17 -16.73
C ASP A 269 27.14 1.61 -16.77
N GLN A 270 26.44 1.61 -15.63
CA GLN A 270 25.12 2.20 -15.51
C GLN A 270 25.12 3.69 -15.93
N ILE A 271 26.05 4.50 -15.41
CA ILE A 271 26.15 5.93 -15.73
C ILE A 271 26.33 6.14 -17.23
N LYS A 272 27.22 5.37 -17.86
CA LYS A 272 27.42 5.43 -19.31
C LYS A 272 26.12 5.17 -20.07
N ILE A 273 25.34 4.15 -19.70
CA ILE A 273 24.07 3.82 -20.34
C ILE A 273 23.03 4.94 -20.10
N TRP A 274 22.95 5.43 -18.86
CA TRP A 274 22.02 6.49 -18.48
C TRP A 274 22.26 7.78 -19.26
N CYS A 275 23.48 8.31 -19.22
CA CYS A 275 23.82 9.57 -19.87
C CYS A 275 23.78 9.50 -21.40
N SER A 276 24.19 8.38 -22.00
CA SER A 276 24.27 8.28 -23.46
C SER A 276 22.95 7.96 -24.16
N ARG A 277 22.05 7.20 -23.51
CA ARG A 277 20.85 6.65 -24.19
C ARG A 277 19.55 6.91 -23.46
N VAL A 278 19.51 6.72 -22.13
CA VAL A 278 18.23 6.74 -21.39
C VAL A 278 17.79 8.16 -21.11
N SER A 279 18.64 8.97 -20.47
CA SER A 279 18.33 10.34 -20.06
C SER A 279 17.89 11.20 -21.25
N HIS A 280 18.61 11.15 -22.38
CA HIS A 280 18.29 11.93 -23.57
C HIS A 280 16.87 11.68 -24.10
N ASN A 281 16.41 10.44 -24.12
CA ASN A 281 15.11 10.08 -24.69
C ASN A 281 13.98 10.19 -23.66
N LEU A 282 14.21 9.74 -22.42
CA LEU A 282 13.21 9.75 -21.36
C LEU A 282 12.97 11.17 -20.83
N LEU A 283 14.04 11.96 -20.69
CA LEU A 283 14.01 13.35 -20.20
C LEU A 283 14.01 14.35 -21.36
N SER A 284 13.62 13.94 -22.57
CA SER A 284 13.46 14.89 -23.68
C SER A 284 12.31 15.86 -23.38
N SER A 285 12.40 17.09 -23.88
CA SER A 285 11.33 18.09 -23.68
C SER A 285 9.98 17.58 -24.20
N THR A 286 9.97 16.80 -25.28
CA THR A 286 8.75 16.19 -25.85
C THR A 286 8.16 15.13 -24.92
N SER A 287 8.99 14.23 -24.39
CA SER A 287 8.56 13.18 -23.45
C SER A 287 7.97 13.78 -22.18
N ILE A 288 8.59 14.85 -21.68
CA ILE A 288 8.12 15.53 -20.48
C ILE A 288 6.84 16.33 -20.75
N HIS A 289 6.68 16.95 -21.92
CA HIS A 289 5.45 17.68 -22.23
C HIS A 289 4.21 16.76 -22.25
N ILE A 290 4.40 15.47 -22.59
CA ILE A 290 3.36 14.46 -22.45
C ILE A 290 3.01 14.22 -20.97
N LEU A 291 4.01 14.24 -20.07
CA LEU A 291 3.83 14.09 -18.62
C LEU A 291 3.25 15.34 -17.93
N ASP A 292 3.48 16.52 -18.52
CA ASP A 292 3.04 17.83 -18.00
C ASP A 292 1.58 18.15 -18.36
N ASN A 293 0.95 17.34 -19.21
CA ASN A 293 -0.46 17.52 -19.53
C ASN A 293 -1.34 17.17 -18.30
N PRO A 294 -2.24 18.05 -17.85
CA PRO A 294 -3.03 17.86 -16.62
C PRO A 294 -3.99 16.65 -16.67
N LEU A 295 -4.27 16.09 -17.85
CA LEU A 295 -4.98 14.82 -18.02
C LEU A 295 -4.05 13.60 -18.00
N ALA A 296 -2.76 13.80 -18.25
CA ALA A 296 -1.76 12.76 -18.37
C ALA A 296 -1.17 12.39 -17.01
N ILE A 297 -1.32 11.10 -16.71
CA ILE A 297 -0.50 10.34 -15.76
C ILE A 297 -0.63 10.74 -14.28
N TRP A 298 -0.49 11.99 -13.85
CA TRP A 298 -0.49 12.34 -12.42
C TRP A 298 -1.84 12.14 -11.72
N ARG A 299 -2.95 12.55 -12.35
CA ARG A 299 -4.30 12.20 -11.87
C ARG A 299 -4.57 10.69 -11.93
N LEU A 300 -3.98 9.99 -12.89
CA LEU A 300 -4.07 8.52 -13.01
C LEU A 300 -3.18 7.78 -12.00
N MET A 301 -2.11 8.42 -11.53
CA MET A 301 -1.17 7.94 -10.50
C MET A 301 -1.61 8.33 -9.08
N GLY A 302 -2.71 9.07 -8.95
CA GLY A 302 -3.28 9.45 -7.66
C GLY A 302 -2.69 10.71 -7.03
N VAL A 303 -1.90 11.51 -7.75
CA VAL A 303 -1.30 12.76 -7.22
C VAL A 303 -2.33 13.90 -7.20
N PRO A 304 -2.58 14.54 -6.05
CA PRO A 304 -3.54 15.63 -5.94
C PRO A 304 -3.11 16.94 -6.59
N SER A 305 -4.08 17.80 -6.87
CA SER A 305 -3.84 19.12 -7.45
C SER A 305 -2.99 20.04 -6.57
N ASN A 306 -3.10 19.92 -5.25
CA ASN A 306 -2.35 20.76 -4.31
C ASN A 306 -0.86 20.46 -4.36
N GLN A 307 -0.49 19.17 -4.36
CA GLN A 307 0.91 18.75 -4.53
C GLN A 307 1.47 19.16 -5.91
N LEU A 308 0.68 19.01 -6.98
CA LEU A 308 1.10 19.45 -8.31
C LEU A 308 1.34 20.98 -8.37
N LYS A 309 0.49 21.76 -7.70
CA LYS A 309 0.67 23.21 -7.58
C LYS A 309 1.97 23.56 -6.86
N MET A 310 2.27 22.89 -5.74
CA MET A 310 3.51 23.09 -5.00
C MET A 310 4.76 22.83 -5.86
N LEU A 311 4.70 21.80 -6.72
CA LEU A 311 5.76 21.52 -7.68
C LEU A 311 5.94 22.67 -8.69
N HIS A 312 4.83 23.14 -9.29
CA HIS A 312 4.87 24.24 -10.27
C HIS A 312 5.33 25.58 -9.67
N ASP A 313 5.04 25.82 -8.39
CA ASP A 313 5.48 27.03 -7.69
C ASP A 313 7.02 27.07 -7.51
N GLU A 314 7.69 25.92 -7.50
CA GLU A 314 9.15 25.80 -7.33
C GLU A 314 9.95 25.62 -8.63
N GLY A 315 9.30 25.29 -9.75
CA GLY A 315 9.95 25.06 -11.03
C GLY A 315 9.06 24.38 -12.06
N SER A 316 9.66 23.93 -13.17
CA SER A 316 8.94 23.16 -14.18
C SER A 316 8.88 21.67 -13.82
N MET A 317 7.85 20.98 -14.29
CA MET A 317 7.76 19.51 -14.24
C MET A 317 8.99 18.84 -14.85
N SER A 318 9.54 19.43 -15.92
CA SER A 318 10.77 18.94 -16.53
C SER A 318 11.98 19.01 -15.63
N GLN A 319 12.13 20.09 -14.88
CA GLN A 319 13.21 20.23 -13.93
C GLN A 319 13.02 19.24 -12.78
N TYR A 320 11.79 19.12 -12.26
CA TYR A 320 11.49 18.19 -11.17
C TYR A 320 11.82 16.73 -11.51
N VAL A 321 11.40 16.26 -12.70
CA VAL A 321 11.67 14.88 -13.14
C VAL A 321 13.17 14.65 -13.34
N ARG A 322 13.92 15.61 -13.89
CA ARG A 322 15.39 15.52 -14.01
C ARG A 322 16.05 15.48 -12.63
N ASP A 323 15.69 16.41 -11.76
CA ASP A 323 16.23 16.53 -10.40
C ASP A 323 15.87 15.33 -9.50
N THR A 324 14.83 14.57 -9.87
CA THR A 324 14.47 13.31 -9.23
C THR A 324 15.30 12.15 -9.80
N LEU A 325 15.36 11.99 -11.12
CA LEU A 325 15.94 10.80 -11.77
C LEU A 325 17.45 10.86 -11.93
N ASP A 326 18.01 11.97 -12.44
CA ASP A 326 19.44 12.05 -12.73
C ASP A 326 20.29 11.75 -11.48
N PRO A 327 20.06 12.37 -10.31
CA PRO A 327 20.86 12.08 -9.12
C PRO A 327 20.85 10.60 -8.75
N VAL A 328 19.68 9.93 -8.81
CA VAL A 328 19.57 8.51 -8.46
C VAL A 328 20.41 7.63 -9.38
N PHE A 329 20.25 7.80 -10.70
CA PHE A 329 20.96 6.97 -11.67
C PHE A 329 22.45 7.28 -11.76
N LEU A 330 22.88 8.45 -11.26
CA LEU A 330 24.28 8.85 -11.16
C LEU A 330 24.95 8.44 -9.84
N SER A 331 24.22 8.38 -8.72
CA SER A 331 24.81 8.11 -7.40
C SER A 331 24.57 6.70 -6.87
N THR A 332 23.53 6.00 -7.32
CA THR A 332 23.12 4.72 -6.72
C THR A 332 23.10 3.60 -7.75
N HIS A 333 23.78 2.49 -7.43
CA HIS A 333 23.78 1.31 -8.29
C HIS A 333 22.42 0.60 -8.26
N ILE A 334 21.68 0.66 -9.37
CA ILE A 334 20.30 0.17 -9.46
C ILE A 334 20.22 -1.34 -9.24
N SER A 335 21.18 -2.09 -9.77
CA SER A 335 21.14 -3.56 -9.70
C SER A 335 21.26 -4.11 -8.29
N SER A 336 22.10 -3.49 -7.44
CA SER A 336 22.44 -4.02 -6.12
C SER A 336 21.88 -3.25 -4.93
N ASN A 337 21.65 -1.93 -5.05
CA ASN A 337 21.30 -1.10 -3.90
C ASN A 337 19.95 -0.37 -4.01
N ASN A 338 19.38 -0.26 -5.21
CA ASN A 338 18.15 0.49 -5.43
C ASN A 338 17.00 -0.38 -5.92
N TYR A 339 16.34 -1.07 -4.98
CA TYR A 339 15.24 -1.96 -5.32
C TYR A 339 14.02 -1.23 -5.87
N PHE A 340 13.84 0.08 -5.57
CA PHE A 340 12.69 0.87 -6.01
C PHE A 340 12.65 0.97 -7.54
N TYR A 341 13.70 1.55 -8.13
CA TYR A 341 13.79 1.71 -9.58
C TYR A 341 14.05 0.38 -10.28
N ARG A 342 14.76 -0.55 -9.64
CA ARG A 342 14.92 -1.90 -10.17
C ARG A 342 13.57 -2.61 -10.29
N MET A 343 12.69 -2.45 -9.31
CA MET A 343 11.33 -3.01 -9.36
C MET A 343 10.50 -2.35 -10.46
N LEU A 344 10.62 -1.03 -10.69
CA LEU A 344 9.95 -0.40 -11.84
C LEU A 344 10.41 -1.01 -13.19
N ILE A 345 11.70 -1.35 -13.31
CA ILE A 345 12.25 -1.91 -14.56
C ILE A 345 11.89 -3.39 -14.72
N CYS A 346 12.07 -4.18 -13.66
CA CYS A 346 11.94 -5.64 -13.70
C CYS A 346 10.53 -6.13 -13.35
N GLN A 347 9.71 -5.27 -12.74
CA GLN A 347 8.36 -5.54 -12.22
C GLN A 347 8.33 -6.66 -11.16
N GLN A 348 9.47 -6.90 -10.51
CA GLN A 348 9.67 -7.86 -9.42
C GLN A 348 10.97 -7.54 -8.67
N TYR A 349 11.11 -8.01 -7.44
CA TYR A 349 12.34 -7.86 -6.66
C TYR A 349 13.38 -8.96 -6.96
N SER A 350 14.63 -8.70 -6.60
CA SER A 350 15.72 -9.69 -6.57
C SER A 350 16.06 -10.03 -5.13
N GLN A 351 16.47 -11.27 -4.87
CA GLN A 351 16.94 -11.67 -3.53
C GLN A 351 18.15 -10.85 -3.04
N THR A 352 18.94 -10.31 -3.97
CA THR A 352 20.09 -9.45 -3.67
C THR A 352 19.73 -7.97 -3.55
N CYS A 353 18.55 -7.56 -4.01
CA CYS A 353 18.12 -6.16 -4.02
C CYS A 353 16.59 -6.12 -3.87
N CYS A 354 16.15 -6.06 -2.61
CA CYS A 354 14.75 -6.06 -2.20
C CYS A 354 14.57 -5.23 -0.91
N PRO A 355 13.32 -4.81 -0.60
CA PRO A 355 12.97 -4.27 0.70
C PRO A 355 13.39 -5.18 1.87
N ASP A 356 13.76 -4.58 3.00
CA ASP A 356 14.28 -5.32 4.15
C ASP A 356 13.33 -6.41 4.65
N TYR A 357 12.02 -6.14 4.64
CA TYR A 357 10.99 -7.09 5.09
C TYR A 357 10.93 -8.39 4.25
N LEU A 358 11.49 -8.37 3.03
CA LEU A 358 11.57 -9.55 2.16
C LEU A 358 12.84 -10.37 2.37
N THR A 359 13.82 -9.87 3.13
CA THR A 359 15.07 -10.59 3.38
C THR A 359 14.81 -11.79 4.29
N LYS A 360 15.56 -12.88 4.09
CA LYS A 360 15.43 -14.09 4.93
C LYS A 360 15.63 -13.82 6.43
N PRO A 361 16.59 -12.96 6.88
CA PRO A 361 16.72 -12.62 8.29
C PRO A 361 15.52 -11.84 8.83
N ALA A 362 15.01 -10.85 8.09
CA ALA A 362 13.84 -10.09 8.52
C ALA A 362 12.57 -10.95 8.56
N PHE A 363 12.41 -11.88 7.60
CA PHE A 363 11.29 -12.82 7.58
C PHE A 363 11.18 -13.61 8.88
N GLY A 364 12.30 -14.13 9.42
CA GLY A 364 12.30 -14.88 10.68
C GLY A 364 11.78 -14.03 11.84
N LYS A 365 12.31 -12.81 12.00
CA LYS A 365 11.87 -11.86 13.04
C LYS A 365 10.39 -11.47 12.87
N LEU A 366 10.00 -11.10 11.66
CA LEU A 366 8.63 -10.66 11.36
C LEU A 366 7.62 -11.79 11.48
N GLN A 367 8.03 -13.04 11.23
CA GLN A 367 7.19 -14.21 11.48
C GLN A 367 6.94 -14.42 12.98
N GLU A 368 7.95 -14.25 13.83
CA GLU A 368 7.79 -14.30 15.29
C GLU A 368 6.86 -13.18 15.77
N ILE A 369 7.06 -11.95 15.28
CA ILE A 369 6.20 -10.81 15.57
C ILE A 369 4.77 -11.09 15.11
N ALA A 370 4.55 -11.56 13.88
CA ALA A 370 3.20 -11.80 13.37
C ALA A 370 2.45 -12.92 14.14
N ARG A 371 3.17 -13.83 14.83
CA ARG A 371 2.60 -14.93 15.61
C ARG A 371 2.37 -14.60 17.09
N ASN A 372 3.02 -13.58 17.64
CA ASN A 372 3.04 -13.31 19.08
C ASN A 372 2.85 -11.82 19.39
N THR A 373 2.12 -11.50 20.46
CA THR A 373 1.84 -10.12 20.90
C THR A 373 2.88 -9.52 21.85
N GLN A 374 3.86 -10.31 22.30
CA GLN A 374 4.68 -9.95 23.46
C GLN A 374 5.71 -8.85 23.21
N ASP A 375 6.04 -8.56 21.94
CA ASP A 375 7.13 -7.65 21.60
C ASP A 375 6.63 -6.47 20.74
N THR A 376 6.49 -6.68 19.43
CA THR A 376 5.94 -5.68 18.51
C THR A 376 4.49 -6.00 18.17
N THR A 377 3.63 -4.97 18.11
CA THR A 377 2.22 -5.10 17.73
C THR A 377 1.85 -4.17 16.59
N PHE A 378 1.03 -4.65 15.64
CA PHE A 378 0.44 -3.83 14.57
C PHE A 378 -1.05 -3.61 14.79
N ASN A 379 -1.48 -2.35 14.87
CA ASN A 379 -2.87 -1.93 14.89
C ASN A 379 -3.24 -1.33 13.54
N ILE A 380 -4.11 -1.98 12.78
CA ILE A 380 -4.49 -1.53 11.43
C ILE A 380 -5.81 -0.76 11.51
N HIS A 381 -5.76 0.55 11.25
CA HIS A 381 -6.87 1.48 11.29
C HIS A 381 -7.37 1.78 9.88
N THR A 382 -8.66 1.52 9.63
CA THR A 382 -9.31 1.94 8.39
C THR A 382 -10.15 3.19 8.66
N ALA A 383 -9.49 4.34 8.60
CA ALA A 383 -10.01 5.65 8.98
C ALA A 383 -9.12 6.76 8.41
N THR A 384 -9.54 8.02 8.55
CA THR A 384 -8.67 9.17 8.33
C THR A 384 -7.61 9.27 9.42
N ILE A 385 -6.51 9.99 9.15
CA ILE A 385 -5.45 10.24 10.15
C ILE A 385 -6.03 10.97 11.37
N VAL A 386 -6.80 12.04 11.13
CA VAL A 386 -7.46 12.84 12.17
C VAL A 386 -8.39 11.98 13.03
N ASP A 387 -9.25 11.15 12.43
CA ASP A 387 -10.18 10.29 13.18
C ASP A 387 -9.45 9.28 14.08
N THR A 388 -8.28 8.80 13.65
CA THR A 388 -7.45 7.90 14.45
C THR A 388 -6.78 8.66 15.59
N LEU A 389 -6.15 9.80 15.29
CA LEU A 389 -5.45 10.62 16.28
C LEU A 389 -6.39 11.13 17.38
N GLN A 390 -7.62 11.55 17.03
CA GLN A 390 -8.62 12.02 18.00
C GLN A 390 -9.10 10.94 18.97
N LYS A 391 -8.94 9.66 18.62
CA LYS A 391 -9.30 8.52 19.49
C LYS A 391 -8.14 8.06 20.38
N MET A 392 -6.92 8.52 20.10
CA MET A 392 -5.75 8.27 20.95
C MET A 392 -5.83 9.14 22.20
N LYS A 393 -5.29 8.64 23.30
CA LYS A 393 -5.15 9.41 24.52
C LYS A 393 -4.09 10.50 24.31
N PRO A 394 -4.24 11.67 24.95
CA PRO A 394 -3.20 12.69 24.89
C PRO A 394 -1.84 12.16 25.36
N GLY A 395 -0.80 12.35 24.56
CA GLY A 395 0.54 11.85 24.87
C GLY A 395 0.76 10.36 24.68
N GLU A 396 -0.18 9.63 24.06
CA GLU A 396 -0.04 8.20 23.78
C GLU A 396 1.00 7.91 22.69
N LEU A 397 1.14 8.81 21.72
CA LEU A 397 2.00 8.62 20.56
C LEU A 397 3.42 9.16 20.82
N SER A 398 4.46 8.40 20.48
CA SER A 398 5.83 8.89 20.51
C SER A 398 6.26 9.51 19.19
N LYS A 399 5.91 8.89 18.05
CA LYS A 399 6.35 9.33 16.72
C LYS A 399 5.24 9.15 15.68
N ALA A 400 5.21 10.02 14.68
CA ALA A 400 4.29 9.91 13.54
C ALA A 400 5.05 10.02 12.22
N VAL A 401 4.75 9.17 11.24
CA VAL A 401 5.24 9.27 9.86
C VAL A 401 4.03 9.46 8.95
N ILE A 402 3.86 10.70 8.48
CA ILE A 402 2.70 11.11 7.66
C ILE A 402 3.03 11.23 6.17
N MET A 403 4.22 10.75 5.75
CA MET A 403 4.67 10.71 4.36
C MET A 403 4.49 12.07 3.68
N ASP A 404 3.93 12.13 2.47
CA ASP A 404 3.63 13.35 1.73
C ASP A 404 2.17 13.81 1.89
N HIS A 405 1.43 13.25 2.85
CA HIS A 405 0.00 13.48 3.02
C HIS A 405 -0.37 14.97 3.17
N MET A 406 0.48 15.75 3.84
CA MET A 406 0.27 17.19 4.03
C MET A 406 0.28 17.98 2.71
N ASP A 407 0.92 17.47 1.65
CA ASP A 407 0.87 18.09 0.32
C ASP A 407 -0.52 17.97 -0.33
N TRP A 408 -1.36 17.06 0.18
CA TRP A 408 -2.68 16.75 -0.36
C TRP A 408 -3.74 17.64 0.30
N CYS A 409 -3.51 18.02 1.55
CA CYS A 409 -4.43 18.78 2.38
C CYS A 409 -4.67 20.21 1.87
N THR A 410 -5.87 20.70 2.12
CA THR A 410 -6.16 22.14 2.18
C THR A 410 -5.60 22.75 3.48
N PRO A 411 -5.46 24.09 3.58
CA PRO A 411 -5.01 24.74 4.82
C PRO A 411 -5.82 24.33 6.06
N ASP A 412 -7.15 24.29 5.97
CA ASP A 412 -8.02 23.94 7.10
C ASP A 412 -7.86 22.46 7.53
N GLU A 413 -7.69 21.55 6.57
CA GLU A 413 -7.42 20.13 6.85
C GLU A 413 -6.05 19.93 7.51
N ALA A 414 -5.04 20.65 7.03
CA ALA A 414 -3.70 20.61 7.60
C ALA A 414 -3.68 21.13 9.05
N ASP A 415 -4.38 22.22 9.34
CA ASP A 415 -4.46 22.76 10.71
C ASP A 415 -5.15 21.78 11.66
N ALA A 416 -6.26 21.16 11.22
CA ALA A 416 -6.95 20.13 12.00
C ALA A 416 -6.06 18.90 12.29
N GLU A 417 -5.26 18.46 11.31
CA GLU A 417 -4.32 17.36 11.49
C GLU A 417 -3.16 17.74 12.43
N ILE A 418 -2.59 18.93 12.28
CA ILE A 418 -1.51 19.44 13.15
C ILE A 418 -1.98 19.50 14.62
N ASP A 419 -3.19 19.96 14.87
CA ASP A 419 -3.76 20.03 16.22
C ASP A 419 -4.02 18.63 16.82
N ALA A 420 -4.51 17.70 16.00
CA ALA A 420 -4.70 16.31 16.40
C ALA A 420 -3.35 15.63 16.72
N LEU A 421 -2.32 15.84 15.88
CA LEU A 421 -0.95 15.36 16.10
C LEU A 421 -0.37 15.93 17.39
N LYS A 422 -0.53 17.24 17.61
CA LYS A 422 -0.05 17.91 18.83
C LYS A 422 -0.68 17.32 20.08
N THR A 423 -1.96 16.96 20.04
CA THR A 423 -2.67 16.36 21.17
C THR A 423 -2.19 14.93 21.44
N ALA A 424 -2.11 14.10 20.38
CA ALA A 424 -1.74 12.70 20.50
C ALA A 424 -0.26 12.48 20.89
N LEU A 425 0.66 13.35 20.44
CA LEU A 425 2.09 13.21 20.72
C LEU A 425 2.46 13.48 22.18
N LYS A 426 3.36 12.67 22.75
CA LYS A 426 4.01 12.93 24.04
C LYS A 426 5.00 14.10 23.94
N GLN A 427 5.36 14.68 25.08
CA GLN A 427 6.44 15.67 25.15
C GLN A 427 7.74 15.09 24.56
N GLY A 428 8.40 15.84 23.66
CA GLY A 428 9.58 15.36 22.93
C GLY A 428 9.30 14.35 21.81
N GLY A 429 8.04 13.94 21.63
CA GLY A 429 7.60 13.19 20.46
C GLY A 429 7.63 14.05 19.19
N PHE A 430 7.66 13.42 18.02
CA PHE A 430 7.82 14.16 16.77
C PHE A 430 7.11 13.54 15.57
N VAL A 431 6.89 14.37 14.55
CA VAL A 431 6.31 14.02 13.26
C VAL A 431 7.40 14.07 12.19
N LEU A 432 7.42 13.08 11.30
CA LEU A 432 8.22 13.05 10.08
C LEU A 432 7.31 13.10 8.86
N TRP A 433 7.69 13.92 7.88
CA TRP A 433 7.00 14.01 6.59
C TRP A 433 7.99 14.34 5.48
N ARG A 434 7.62 13.99 4.26
CA ARG A 434 8.31 14.39 3.03
C ARG A 434 7.40 15.33 2.23
N SER A 435 7.98 16.09 1.31
CA SER A 435 7.18 16.97 0.45
C SER A 435 7.75 17.07 -0.95
N ALA A 436 6.87 17.25 -1.93
CA ALA A 436 7.23 17.63 -3.29
C ALA A 436 7.83 19.05 -3.35
N ALA A 437 7.58 19.90 -2.36
CA ALA A 437 8.24 21.20 -2.21
C ALA A 437 9.53 21.08 -1.40
N ARG A 438 10.53 21.92 -1.69
CA ARG A 438 11.71 22.14 -0.86
C ARG A 438 11.32 22.81 0.46
N ILE A 439 10.41 23.77 0.42
CA ILE A 439 9.88 24.46 1.61
C ILE A 439 8.35 24.46 1.56
N PRO A 440 7.68 23.42 2.11
CA PRO A 440 6.23 23.37 2.11
C PRO A 440 5.60 24.44 3.01
N TRP A 441 4.45 24.96 2.58
CA TRP A 441 3.75 26.07 3.26
C TRP A 441 3.36 25.72 4.71
N TYR A 442 3.00 24.47 4.99
CA TYR A 442 2.58 24.01 6.31
C TYR A 442 3.72 23.92 7.34
N VAL A 443 4.99 24.15 6.95
CA VAL A 443 6.09 24.39 7.91
C VAL A 443 5.77 25.57 8.82
N ALA A 444 5.13 26.61 8.29
CA ALA A 444 4.70 27.77 9.07
C ALA A 444 3.61 27.37 10.08
N ASN A 445 2.65 26.55 9.66
CA ASN A 445 1.54 26.07 10.49
C ASN A 445 2.06 25.21 11.66
N PHE A 446 2.96 24.26 11.42
CA PHE A 446 3.60 23.48 12.50
C PHE A 446 4.30 24.39 13.52
N LYS A 447 5.05 25.40 13.05
CA LYS A 447 5.73 26.37 13.94
C LYS A 447 4.73 27.23 14.72
N ALA A 448 3.66 27.69 14.08
CA ALA A 448 2.59 28.46 14.72
C ALA A 448 1.86 27.64 15.81
N SER A 449 1.66 26.34 15.57
CA SER A 449 1.15 25.40 16.57
C SER A 449 2.18 25.02 17.65
N GLY A 450 3.39 25.59 17.62
CA GLY A 450 4.39 25.47 18.68
C GLY A 450 5.37 24.31 18.52
N PHE A 451 5.40 23.62 17.37
CA PHE A 451 6.43 22.61 17.12
C PHE A 451 7.78 23.25 16.79
N LYS A 452 8.87 22.59 17.20
CA LYS A 452 10.21 22.86 16.68
C LYS A 452 10.41 22.10 15.37
N VAL A 453 10.41 22.82 14.26
CA VAL A 453 10.55 22.24 12.91
C VAL A 453 11.99 22.34 12.41
N GLU A 454 12.56 21.21 11.99
CA GLU A 454 13.88 21.09 11.37
C GLU A 454 13.78 20.38 10.02
N ALA A 455 14.52 20.87 9.02
CA ALA A 455 14.68 20.18 7.76
C ALA A 455 15.81 19.16 7.90
N ILE A 456 15.49 17.87 7.74
CA ILE A 456 16.50 16.80 7.75
C ILE A 456 17.30 16.86 6.45
N SER A 457 16.60 16.99 5.32
CA SER A 457 17.23 17.14 4.02
C SER A 457 16.34 17.96 3.07
N VAL A 458 16.98 18.75 2.21
CA VAL A 458 16.30 19.57 1.20
C VAL A 458 17.11 19.50 -0.08
N ARG A 459 16.43 19.20 -1.18
CA ARG A 459 17.03 19.10 -2.50
C ARG A 459 17.63 20.45 -2.87
N GLN A 460 18.91 20.43 -3.20
CA GLN A 460 19.60 21.61 -3.69
C GLN A 460 19.44 21.67 -5.21
N PRO A 461 18.89 22.76 -5.77
CA PRO A 461 18.78 22.91 -7.22
C PRO A 461 20.13 22.75 -7.92
N ASN A 462 20.12 22.15 -9.10
CA ASN A 462 21.32 21.94 -9.93
C ASN A 462 22.41 21.09 -9.28
N THR A 463 22.08 20.29 -8.27
CA THR A 463 23.00 19.29 -7.69
C THR A 463 22.64 17.89 -8.18
N GLN A 464 23.65 17.05 -8.35
CA GLN A 464 23.47 15.64 -8.72
C GLN A 464 23.42 14.72 -7.49
N THR A 465 23.07 15.27 -6.33
CA THR A 465 23.06 14.54 -5.06
C THR A 465 21.64 14.14 -4.71
N ALA A 466 21.37 12.84 -4.73
CA ALA A 466 20.08 12.30 -4.31
C ALA A 466 19.92 12.43 -2.78
N LEU A 467 18.71 12.74 -2.32
CA LEU A 467 18.43 12.82 -0.88
C LEU A 467 18.37 11.43 -0.22
N ASP A 468 17.86 10.45 -0.96
CA ASP A 468 17.76 9.04 -0.57
C ASP A 468 17.73 8.18 -1.84
N ARG A 469 17.50 6.86 -1.72
CA ARG A 469 17.49 5.96 -2.89
C ARG A 469 16.29 6.20 -3.80
N VAL A 470 15.24 6.86 -3.35
CA VAL A 470 14.05 7.14 -4.15
C VAL A 470 14.15 8.50 -4.82
N ASN A 471 14.60 9.51 -4.06
CA ASN A 471 14.75 10.90 -4.47
C ASN A 471 13.50 11.50 -5.11
N MET A 472 12.30 10.99 -4.79
CA MET A 472 11.05 11.49 -5.37
C MET A 472 10.66 12.83 -4.79
N TYR A 473 10.83 13.00 -3.48
CA TYR A 473 10.47 14.21 -2.76
C TYR A 473 11.61 15.21 -2.76
N ALA A 474 11.28 16.50 -2.70
CA ALA A 474 12.25 17.59 -2.69
C ALA A 474 12.72 17.94 -1.27
N SER A 475 12.05 17.43 -0.23
CA SER A 475 12.47 17.64 1.16
C SER A 475 11.99 16.53 2.11
N PHE A 476 12.66 16.48 3.26
CA PHE A 476 12.34 15.62 4.41
C PHE A 476 12.48 16.42 5.70
N TYR A 477 11.44 16.42 6.53
CA TYR A 477 11.33 17.31 7.69
C TYR A 477 10.95 16.53 8.96
N LYS A 478 11.26 17.16 10.10
CA LYS A 478 10.88 16.73 11.43
C LYS A 478 10.29 17.88 12.23
N ALA A 479 9.13 17.65 12.87
CA ALA A 479 8.52 18.57 13.82
C ALA A 479 8.46 17.93 15.19
N THR A 480 9.23 18.47 16.14
CA THR A 480 9.27 17.98 17.53
C THR A 480 8.32 18.79 18.40
N LYS A 481 7.46 18.11 19.16
CA LYS A 481 6.65 18.71 20.21
C LYS A 481 7.59 19.09 21.36
N PRO A 482 7.81 20.40 21.62
CA PRO A 482 8.73 20.85 22.66
C PRO A 482 8.29 20.32 24.00
#